data_AF-A0ABD5YKT6-F1
#
_entry.id   AF-A0ABD5YKT6-F1
#
_cell.length_a   1.000
_cell.length_b   1.000
_cell.length_c   1.000
_cell.angle_alpha   90.00
_cell.angle_beta   90.00
_cell.angle_gamma   90.00
#
_symmetry.space_group_name_H-M   'P 1'
#
loop_
_entity.id
_entity.type
_entity.pdbx_description
1 polymer ?
#
loop_
_entity_poly.entity_id
_entity_poly.type
_entity_poly.pdbx_seq_one_letter_code
_entity_poly.pdbx_strand_id
1 'polypeptide(L)'
;MKLPSINHNQLRTVRADVFQTLAEHSEALTPAVVTTTTLQALHRHYSQITLEDVLELRVLLKSTVNRETPPAEQVDIVIEAALTELTAWDTVPPVSVRETAD
;
A
#
# COMPACT_ATOMS: atom_id res chain seq x y z
N MET A 1 8.60 12.33 10.27
CA MET A 1 8.49 12.79 8.86
C MET A 1 7.01 12.81 8.52
N LYS A 2 6.51 13.88 7.90
CA LYS A 2 5.10 14.00 7.53
C LYS A 2 4.93 13.38 6.15
N LEU A 3 4.11 12.33 6.02
CA LEU A 3 3.82 11.76 4.71
C LEU A 3 3.00 12.81 3.94
N PRO A 4 3.35 13.15 2.68
CA PRO A 4 2.52 14.04 1.89
C PRO A 4 1.16 13.38 1.75
N SER A 5 0.09 14.12 2.06
CA SER A 5 -1.28 13.67 1.88
C SER A 5 -1.42 13.11 0.46
N ILE A 6 -1.67 11.81 0.37
CA ILE A 6 -1.74 11.10 -0.90
C ILE A 6 -2.84 11.75 -1.74
N ASN A 7 -2.44 12.42 -2.81
CA ASN A 7 -3.36 13.20 -3.62
C ASN A 7 -4.11 12.27 -4.59
N HIS A 8 -5.38 12.55 -4.91
CA HIS A 8 -6.22 11.71 -5.78
C HIS A 8 -5.56 11.40 -7.15
N ASN A 9 -4.71 12.29 -7.64
CA ASN A 9 -3.93 12.05 -8.86
C ASN A 9 -2.87 10.96 -8.68
N GLN A 10 -2.19 10.91 -7.54
CA GLN A 10 -1.18 9.88 -7.26
C GLN A 10 -1.84 8.51 -7.08
N LEU A 11 -3.06 8.45 -6.53
CA LEU A 11 -3.87 7.23 -6.49
C LEU A 11 -4.17 6.69 -7.88
N ARG A 12 -4.60 7.58 -8.77
CA ARG A 12 -4.87 7.21 -10.16
C ARG A 12 -3.60 6.69 -10.85
N THR A 13 -2.45 7.30 -10.58
CA THR A 13 -1.16 6.85 -11.11
C THR A 13 -0.78 5.46 -10.61
N VAL A 14 -0.82 5.22 -9.29
CA VAL A 14 -0.51 3.90 -8.71
C VAL A 14 -1.47 2.84 -9.23
N ARG A 15 -2.77 3.14 -9.26
CA ARG A 15 -3.79 2.22 -9.79
C ARG A 15 -3.49 1.85 -11.25
N ALA A 16 -3.17 2.83 -12.09
CA ALA A 16 -2.83 2.58 -13.49
C ALA A 16 -1.57 1.72 -13.64
N ASP A 17 -0.51 1.97 -12.86
CA ASP A 17 0.74 1.20 -12.89
C ASP A 17 0.50 -0.26 -12.45
N VAL A 18 -0.33 -0.47 -11.43
CA VAL A 18 -0.72 -1.81 -10.97
C VAL A 18 -1.51 -2.55 -12.05
N PHE A 19 -2.54 -1.92 -12.63
CA PHE A 19 -3.32 -2.56 -13.70
C PHE A 19 -2.49 -2.88 -14.93
N GLN A 20 -1.59 -1.97 -15.32
CA GLN A 20 -0.67 -2.19 -16.43
C GLN A 20 0.25 -3.39 -16.14
N THR A 21 0.89 -3.40 -14.98
CA THR A 21 1.82 -4.47 -14.60
C THR A 21 1.10 -5.82 -14.49
N LEU A 22 -0.13 -5.86 -13.97
CA LEU A 22 -0.93 -7.07 -13.88
C LEU A 22 -1.40 -7.56 -15.26
N ALA A 23 -1.74 -6.65 -16.17
CA ALA A 23 -2.09 -6.98 -17.55
C ALA A 23 -0.90 -7.58 -18.31
N GLU A 24 0.32 -7.10 -18.03
CA GLU A 24 1.55 -7.63 -18.60
C GLU A 24 1.94 -9.01 -18.03
N HIS A 25 1.57 -9.30 -16.78
CA HIS A 25 2.02 -10.54 -16.13
C HIS A 25 1.43 -11.82 -16.73
N SER A 26 0.26 -11.81 -17.40
CA SER A 26 -0.41 -12.93 -18.12
C SER A 26 -0.64 -14.26 -17.36
N GLU A 27 0.07 -14.50 -16.27
CA GLU A 27 -0.03 -15.64 -15.37
C GLU A 27 -1.09 -15.40 -14.31
N ALA A 28 -1.54 -16.50 -13.70
CA ALA A 28 -2.65 -16.55 -12.76
C ALA A 28 -2.58 -15.40 -11.73
N LEU A 29 -3.52 -14.45 -11.87
CA LEU A 29 -3.69 -13.31 -10.97
C LEU A 29 -4.12 -13.83 -9.60
N THR A 30 -3.13 -14.12 -8.75
CA THR A 30 -3.36 -14.53 -7.37
C THR A 30 -3.39 -13.30 -6.45
N PRO A 31 -4.08 -13.39 -5.30
CA PRO A 31 -4.06 -12.36 -4.26
C PRO A 31 -2.66 -11.88 -3.88
N ALA A 32 -1.71 -12.81 -3.85
CA ALA A 32 -0.32 -12.49 -3.53
C ALA A 32 0.34 -11.62 -4.61
N VAL A 33 0.09 -11.92 -5.89
CA VAL A 33 0.61 -11.14 -7.02
C VAL A 33 0.02 -9.73 -6.99
N VAL A 34 -1.30 -9.61 -6.86
CA VAL A 34 -1.99 -8.31 -6.77
C VAL A 34 -1.44 -7.46 -5.61
N THR A 35 -1.27 -8.07 -4.43
CA THR A 35 -0.73 -7.39 -3.25
C THR A 35 0.71 -6.93 -3.48
N THR A 36 1.57 -7.81 -4.00
CA THR A 36 2.98 -7.48 -4.24
C THR A 36 3.14 -6.40 -5.31
N THR A 37 2.39 -6.47 -6.42
CA THR A 37 2.42 -5.43 -7.47
C THR A 37 1.96 -4.08 -6.94
N THR A 38 0.90 -4.06 -6.12
CA THR A 38 0.41 -2.83 -5.49
C THR A 38 1.44 -2.18 -4.58
N LEU A 39 2.09 -2.98 -3.73
CA LEU A 39 3.14 -2.50 -2.84
C LEU A 39 4.38 -1.98 -3.59
N GLN A 40 4.75 -2.66 -4.69
CA GLN A 40 5.85 -2.21 -5.55
C GLN A 40 5.54 -0.86 -6.21
N ALA A 41 4.32 -0.69 -6.74
CA ALA A 41 3.87 0.56 -7.32
C ALA A 41 3.84 1.68 -6.26
N LEU A 42 3.36 1.40 -5.05
CA LEU A 42 3.40 2.33 -3.93
C LEU A 42 4.84 2.76 -3.59
N HIS A 43 5.76 1.81 -3.38
CA HIS A 43 7.17 2.14 -3.10
C HIS A 43 7.83 2.94 -4.23
N ARG A 44 7.51 2.63 -5.50
CA ARG A 44 8.04 3.33 -6.67
C ARG A 44 7.57 4.79 -6.73
N HIS A 45 6.30 5.03 -6.47
CA HIS A 45 5.70 6.37 -6.56
C HIS A 45 5.84 7.19 -5.27
N TYR A 46 6.07 6.52 -4.13
CA TYR A 46 6.27 7.14 -2.83
C TYR A 46 7.62 6.69 -2.25
N SER A 47 8.69 7.39 -2.61
CA SER A 47 10.06 7.12 -2.11
C SER A 47 10.23 7.32 -0.60
N GLN A 48 9.18 7.75 0.10
CA GLN A 48 9.13 7.91 1.56
C GLN A 48 8.63 6.65 2.26
N ILE A 49 7.92 5.76 1.53
CA ILE A 49 7.53 4.46 2.04
C ILE A 49 8.80 3.61 2.06
N THR A 50 9.24 3.24 3.25
CA THR A 50 10.43 2.42 3.43
C THR A 50 10.14 0.95 3.11
N LEU A 51 11.19 0.13 3.02
CA LEU A 51 11.01 -1.31 2.89
C LEU A 51 10.27 -1.91 4.10
N GLU A 52 10.45 -1.34 5.28
CA GLU A 52 9.80 -1.79 6.51
C GLU A 52 8.29 -1.53 6.45
N ASP A 53 7.90 -0.33 6.04
CA ASP A 53 6.51 0.06 5.75
C ASP A 53 5.86 -0.89 4.73
N VAL A 54 6.57 -1.24 3.66
CA VAL A 54 6.08 -2.18 2.63
C VAL A 54 5.83 -3.57 3.22
N LEU A 55 6.73 -4.06 4.08
CA LEU A 55 6.59 -5.39 4.69
C LEU A 55 5.43 -5.42 5.69
N GLU A 56 5.26 -4.36 6.47
CA GLU A 56 4.17 -4.25 7.45
C GLU A 56 2.81 -4.14 6.74
N LEU A 57 2.70 -3.30 5.70
CA LEU A 57 1.52 -3.24 4.83
C LEU A 57 1.20 -4.61 4.23
N ARG A 58 2.21 -5.35 3.76
CA ARG A 58 1.99 -6.70 3.19
C ARG A 58 1.36 -7.65 4.19
N VAL A 59 1.75 -7.59 5.46
CA VAL A 59 1.19 -8.42 6.53
C VAL A 59 -0.26 -8.03 6.81
N LEU A 60 -0.55 -6.74 6.90
CA LEU A 60 -1.89 -6.21 7.13
C LEU A 60 -2.84 -6.57 5.98
N LEU A 61 -2.39 -6.40 4.74
CA LEU A 61 -3.16 -6.65 3.52
C LEU A 61 -3.41 -8.13 3.24
N LYS A 62 -2.60 -9.02 3.85
CA LYS A 62 -2.75 -10.48 3.69
C LYS A 62 -4.10 -10.99 4.16
N SER A 63 -4.71 -10.32 5.14
CA SER A 63 -6.03 -10.67 5.68
C SER A 63 -7.19 -10.05 4.89
N THR A 64 -6.90 -9.07 4.03
CA THR A 64 -7.92 -8.27 3.33
C THR A 64 -8.35 -8.89 2.01
N VAL A 65 -7.49 -9.69 1.38
CA VAL A 65 -7.73 -10.22 0.04
C VAL A 65 -8.17 -11.69 0.09
N ASN A 66 -9.42 -11.94 -0.31
CA ASN A 66 -9.94 -13.29 -0.52
C ASN A 66 -9.68 -13.79 -1.95
N ARG A 67 -9.40 -15.08 -2.08
CA ARG A 67 -9.12 -15.73 -3.38
C ARG A 67 -10.34 -15.74 -4.32
N GLU A 68 -11.53 -15.55 -3.77
CA GLU A 68 -12.82 -15.56 -4.49
C GLU A 68 -13.16 -14.20 -5.13
N THR A 69 -12.51 -13.12 -4.68
CA THR A 69 -12.71 -11.77 -5.23
C THR A 69 -12.08 -11.67 -6.63
N PRO A 70 -12.72 -11.05 -7.63
CA PRO A 70 -12.10 -10.88 -8.94
C PRO A 70 -10.86 -9.95 -8.86
N PRO A 71 -9.81 -10.19 -9.67
CA PRO A 71 -8.54 -9.50 -9.52
C PRO A 71 -8.62 -7.97 -9.68
N ALA A 72 -9.53 -7.47 -10.52
CA ALA A 72 -9.75 -6.03 -10.65
C ALA A 72 -10.28 -5.41 -9.35
N GLU A 73 -11.16 -6.11 -8.64
CA GLU A 73 -11.72 -5.68 -7.37
C GLU A 73 -10.72 -5.87 -6.22
N GLN A 74 -9.88 -6.93 -6.29
CA GLN A 74 -8.75 -7.09 -5.37
C GLN A 74 -7.76 -5.93 -5.44
N VAL A 75 -7.46 -5.42 -6.64
CA VAL A 75 -6.57 -4.25 -6.79
C VAL A 75 -7.13 -3.04 -6.07
N ASP A 76 -8.40 -2.74 -6.26
CA ASP A 76 -9.05 -1.61 -5.59
C ASP A 76 -9.05 -1.81 -4.06
N ILE A 77 -9.43 -2.99 -3.56
CA ILE A 77 -9.42 -3.30 -2.13
C ILE A 77 -8.02 -3.16 -1.52
N VAL A 78 -6.98 -3.68 -2.18
CA VAL A 78 -5.60 -3.60 -1.69
C VAL A 78 -5.10 -2.17 -1.69
N ILE A 79 -5.39 -1.40 -2.74
CA ILE A 79 -5.03 0.02 -2.80
C ILE A 79 -5.73 0.78 -1.68
N GLU A 80 -7.04 0.65 -1.53
CA GLU A 80 -7.81 1.35 -0.48
C GLU A 80 -7.34 0.99 0.93
N ALA A 81 -7.11 -0.30 1.19
CA ALA A 81 -6.60 -0.75 2.48
C ALA A 81 -5.18 -0.23 2.74
N ALA A 82 -4.29 -0.28 1.75
CA ALA A 82 -2.92 0.22 1.91
C ALA A 82 -2.90 1.73 2.22
N LEU A 83 -3.79 2.49 1.58
CA LEU A 83 -3.92 3.92 1.83
C LEU A 83 -4.50 4.24 3.19
N THR A 84 -5.47 3.43 3.63
CA THR A 84 -6.07 3.57 4.96
C THR A 84 -5.01 3.39 6.03
N GLU A 85 -4.19 2.35 5.92
CA GLU A 85 -3.08 2.09 6.84
C GLU A 85 -2.01 3.19 6.77
N LEU A 86 -1.60 3.61 5.57
CA LEU A 86 -0.64 4.72 5.40
C LEU A 86 -1.16 6.05 6.01
N THR A 87 -2.46 6.30 5.90
CA THR A 87 -3.11 7.47 6.51
C THR A 87 -3.16 7.33 8.03
N ALA A 88 -3.45 6.13 8.53
CA ALA A 88 -3.44 5.84 9.97
C ALA A 88 -2.04 6.07 10.56
N TRP A 89 -0.99 5.65 9.87
CA TRP A 89 0.39 5.89 10.29
C TRP A 89 0.77 7.38 10.32
N ASP A 90 0.24 8.20 9.42
CA ASP A 90 0.42 9.67 9.48
C ASP A 90 -0.31 10.29 10.69
N THR A 91 -1.45 9.71 11.10
CA THR A 91 -2.22 10.21 12.26
C THR A 91 -1.67 9.80 13.62
N VAL A 92 -0.74 8.82 13.69
CA VAL A 92 -0.05 8.50 14.94
C VAL A 92 1.08 9.50 15.14
N PRO A 93 0.97 10.47 16.06
CA PRO A 93 2.08 11.36 16.34
C PRO A 93 3.27 10.50 16.80
N PRO A 94 4.52 10.83 16.39
CA PRO A 94 5.69 10.19 16.97
C PRO A 94 5.55 10.36 18.48
N VAL A 95 5.53 9.26 19.22
CA VAL A 95 5.61 9.30 20.68
C VAL A 95 6.91 10.03 20.99
N SER A 96 6.80 11.32 21.31
CA SER A 96 7.92 12.06 21.87
C SER A 96 8.16 11.42 23.21
N VAL A 97 9.13 10.51 23.26
CA VAL A 97 9.80 10.14 24.50
C VAL A 97 10.45 11.43 24.96
N ARG A 98 9.68 12.27 25.66
CA ARG A 98 10.24 13.31 26.50
C ARG A 98 11.10 12.55 27.50
N GLU A 99 12.39 12.59 27.25
CA GLU A 99 13.43 12.28 28.22
C GLU A 99 13.09 13.08 29.49
N THR A 100 12.39 12.45 30.43
CA THR A 100 12.27 12.94 31.80
C THR A 100 13.62 12.71 32.44
N ALA A 101 14.50 13.69 32.26
CA ALA A 101 15.59 13.92 33.19
C ALA A 101 15.08 14.88 34.27
N ASP A 102 14.68 14.33 35.40
CA ASP A 102 14.80 14.96 36.72
C ASP A 102 15.40 13.91 37.67
#